data_AF-A0AA35S4Y0-F1
#
_entry.id   AF-A0AA35S4Y0-F1
#
_cell.length_a   1.000
_cell.length_b   1.000
_cell.length_c   1.000
_cell.angle_alpha   90.00
_cell.angle_beta   90.00
_cell.angle_gamma   90.00
#
_symmetry.space_group_name_H-M   'P 1'
#
loop_
_entity.id
_entity.type
_entity.pdbx_description
1 polymer ?
#
loop_
_entity_poly.entity_id
_entity_poly.type
_entity_poly.pdbx_seq_one_letter_code
_entity_poly.pdbx_strand_id
1 'polypeptide(L)'
;MAGRPIPPELYRPAMATQVLLALHDRASQLRVGEDRLTVTGDKGYCMVRATHGVSSGTWFYEVYMADLDSVPECAVRLGWSQSLGNLQAPCGLDKLSYSWRSRFGTKFHQSRGKHYSESYATGDTLGLLIHLPNQKTQTSKLPPTHKDKALIKFKNYFYFEERDEQVDEFEKTLRPLPGSKIEFFKNGVTQGVGWTDMYAGTYYPALSLYRGATVRTREGGEYSYHES
;
A
#
# COMPACT_ATOMS: atom_id res chain seq x y z
N MET A 1 -20.53 19.66 -31.53
CA MET A 1 -19.68 20.56 -30.73
C MET A 1 -18.52 19.74 -30.21
N ALA A 2 -17.30 19.97 -30.71
CA ALA A 2 -16.11 19.29 -30.21
C ALA A 2 -15.89 19.70 -28.74
N GLY A 3 -15.91 18.72 -27.83
CA GLY A 3 -15.64 18.96 -26.41
C GLY A 3 -14.26 19.59 -26.24
N ARG A 4 -14.15 20.66 -25.44
CA ARG A 4 -12.86 21.27 -25.14
C ARG A 4 -11.92 20.20 -24.57
N PRO A 5 -10.66 20.11 -25.03
CA PRO A 5 -9.68 19.21 -24.43
C PRO A 5 -9.56 19.55 -22.95
N ILE A 6 -9.58 18.51 -22.11
CA ILE A 6 -9.51 18.66 -20.66
C ILE A 6 -8.10 19.18 -20.32
N PRO A 7 -7.97 20.20 -19.48
CA PRO A 7 -6.68 20.74 -19.09
C PRO A 7 -5.72 19.65 -18.56
N PRO A 8 -4.45 19.63 -19.00
CA PRO A 8 -3.45 18.64 -18.56
C PRO A 8 -3.25 18.61 -17.04
N GLU A 9 -3.52 19.73 -16.35
CA GLU A 9 -3.40 19.82 -14.89
C GLU A 9 -4.41 18.91 -14.16
N LEU A 10 -5.56 18.60 -14.76
CA LEU A 10 -6.55 17.66 -14.19
C LEU A 10 -6.07 16.19 -14.25
N TYR A 11 -5.03 15.89 -15.02
CA TYR A 11 -4.55 14.52 -15.21
C TYR A 11 -3.47 14.11 -14.21
N ARG A 12 -2.79 15.09 -13.60
CA ARG A 12 -1.70 14.84 -12.67
C ARG A 12 -2.22 14.85 -11.23
N PRO A 13 -2.10 13.74 -10.49
CA PRO A 13 -2.28 13.79 -9.05
C PRO A 13 -1.33 14.86 -8.49
N ALA A 14 -1.87 15.87 -7.81
CA ALA A 14 -1.05 16.78 -7.02
C ALA A 14 -0.44 15.95 -5.88
N MET A 15 0.80 15.50 -6.08
CA MET A 15 1.50 14.76 -5.04
C MET A 15 1.94 15.75 -3.97
N ALA A 16 1.51 15.52 -2.73
CA ALA A 16 1.97 16.29 -1.59
C ALA A 16 3.49 16.14 -1.46
N THR A 17 4.17 17.15 -0.92
CA THR A 17 5.62 17.09 -0.63
C THR A 17 5.96 16.02 0.42
N GLN A 18 4.96 15.57 1.18
CA GLN A 18 5.07 14.52 2.19
C GLN A 18 4.32 13.25 1.73
N VAL A 19 4.83 12.09 2.14
CA VAL A 19 4.16 10.81 1.94
C VAL A 19 3.01 10.68 2.96
N LEU A 20 1.78 10.90 2.48
CA LEU A 20 0.54 10.82 3.27
C LEU A 20 -0.33 9.65 2.83
N LEU A 21 -1.34 9.30 3.62
CA LEU A 21 -2.42 8.41 3.19
C LEU A 21 -3.25 9.09 2.09
N ALA A 22 -3.51 8.37 1.00
CA ALA A 22 -4.21 8.92 -0.16
C ALA A 22 -5.73 8.96 0.09
N LEU A 23 -6.33 10.13 -0.11
CA LEU A 23 -7.78 10.31 0.08
C LEU A 23 -8.61 9.69 -1.04
N HIS A 24 -8.04 9.57 -2.24
CA HIS A 24 -8.68 8.98 -3.41
C HIS A 24 -8.37 7.49 -3.59
N ASP A 25 -7.33 6.99 -2.91
CA ASP A 25 -6.83 5.62 -3.06
C ASP A 25 -7.05 4.81 -1.77
N ARG A 26 -8.33 4.75 -1.39
CA ARG A 26 -8.81 4.09 -0.18
C ARG A 26 -10.22 3.57 -0.36
N ALA A 27 -10.58 2.56 0.42
CA ALA A 27 -11.98 2.20 0.58
C ALA A 27 -12.78 3.36 1.20
N SER A 28 -14.00 3.58 0.72
CA SER A 28 -14.84 4.72 1.10
C SER A 28 -15.22 4.71 2.58
N GLN A 29 -15.39 3.53 3.17
CA GLN A 29 -15.74 3.32 4.57
C GLN A 29 -14.60 3.59 5.56
N LEU A 30 -13.34 3.63 5.10
CA LEU A 30 -12.22 3.97 5.97
C LEU A 30 -12.30 5.44 6.39
N ARG A 31 -12.01 5.71 7.66
CA ARG A 31 -11.97 7.06 8.21
C ARG A 31 -10.51 7.48 8.30
N VAL A 32 -10.11 8.44 7.48
CA VAL A 32 -8.77 9.03 7.49
C VAL A 32 -8.83 10.33 8.29
N GLY A 33 -7.90 10.51 9.22
CA GLY A 33 -7.78 11.74 10.02
C GLY A 33 -7.48 12.96 9.16
N GLU A 34 -7.72 14.15 9.69
CA GLU A 34 -7.45 15.42 8.98
C GLU A 34 -5.97 15.58 8.61
N ASP A 35 -5.07 15.06 9.45
CA ASP A 35 -3.63 15.02 9.21
C ASP A 35 -3.21 14.02 8.12
N ARG A 36 -4.12 13.15 7.68
CA ARG A 36 -3.89 12.09 6.69
C ARG A 36 -2.77 11.12 7.06
N LEU A 37 -2.50 10.98 8.35
CA LEU A 37 -1.53 10.03 8.91
C LEU A 37 -2.23 8.96 9.72
N THR A 38 -3.39 9.26 10.31
CA THR A 38 -4.19 8.28 11.04
C THR A 38 -5.30 7.70 10.16
N VAL A 39 -5.53 6.40 10.27
CA VAL A 39 -6.67 5.72 9.67
C VAL A 39 -7.34 4.76 10.65
N THR A 40 -8.67 4.78 10.66
CA THR A 40 -9.52 3.89 11.44
C THR A 40 -10.36 3.02 10.52
N GLY A 41 -10.40 1.72 10.84
CA GLY A 41 -11.19 0.73 10.12
C GLY A 41 -12.69 0.83 10.36
N ASP A 42 -13.44 0.02 9.63
CA ASP A 42 -14.90 -0.18 9.78
C ASP A 42 -15.20 -1.69 9.90
N LYS A 43 -16.44 -2.16 9.68
CA LYS A 43 -16.88 -3.54 9.98
C LYS A 43 -16.01 -4.63 9.33
N GLY A 44 -15.71 -4.48 8.04
CA GLY A 44 -14.96 -5.45 7.25
C GLY A 44 -13.52 -5.03 6.97
N TYR A 45 -12.72 -5.94 6.41
CA TYR A 45 -11.39 -5.57 5.93
C TYR A 45 -11.50 -4.61 4.77
N CYS A 46 -10.72 -3.54 4.83
CA CYS A 46 -10.58 -2.61 3.73
C CYS A 46 -9.24 -1.88 3.82
N MET A 47 -8.78 -1.33 2.70
CA MET A 47 -7.41 -0.87 2.51
C MET A 47 -7.33 0.60 2.12
N VAL A 48 -6.25 1.24 2.55
CA VAL A 48 -5.77 2.53 2.06
C VAL A 48 -4.32 2.38 1.63
N ARG A 49 -3.95 3.05 0.52
CA ARG A 49 -2.56 3.19 0.08
C ARG A 49 -2.04 4.60 0.36
N ALA A 50 -0.72 4.73 0.47
CA ALA A 50 -0.08 6.03 0.51
C ALA A 50 -0.10 6.72 -0.86
N THR A 51 0.15 8.03 -0.83
CA THR A 51 0.21 8.90 -2.02
C THR A 51 1.33 8.60 -2.99
N HIS A 52 2.40 7.95 -2.52
CA HIS A 52 3.61 7.69 -3.30
C HIS A 52 3.88 6.20 -3.39
N GLY A 53 4.28 5.77 -4.59
CA GLY A 53 4.73 4.42 -4.86
C GLY A 53 6.23 4.39 -5.14
N VAL A 54 6.84 3.25 -4.90
CA VAL A 54 8.26 2.99 -5.12
C VAL A 54 8.42 1.91 -6.18
N SER A 55 9.32 2.13 -7.14
CA SER A 55 9.58 1.22 -8.27
C SER A 55 11.00 0.67 -8.31
N SER A 56 11.90 1.24 -7.50
CA SER A 56 13.30 0.82 -7.37
C SER A 56 13.92 1.40 -6.09
N GLY A 57 15.04 0.82 -5.64
CA GLY A 57 15.77 1.24 -4.45
C GLY A 57 15.29 0.55 -3.17
N THR A 58 15.85 0.99 -2.04
CA THR A 58 15.45 0.55 -0.70
C THR A 58 14.67 1.66 -0.02
N TRP A 59 13.46 1.34 0.43
CA TRP A 59 12.57 2.28 1.08
C TRP A 59 12.02 1.69 2.37
N PHE A 60 11.68 2.56 3.30
CA PHE A 60 11.20 2.19 4.63
C PHE A 60 10.09 3.13 5.06
N TYR A 61 9.10 2.60 5.77
CA TYR A 61 8.10 3.41 6.47
C TYR A 61 7.70 2.77 7.79
N GLU A 62 7.16 3.59 8.70
CA GLU A 62 6.73 3.15 10.02
C GLU A 62 5.25 3.39 10.26
N VAL A 63 4.65 2.50 11.04
CA VAL A 63 3.28 2.59 11.49
C VAL A 63 3.22 2.36 12.99
N TYR A 64 2.67 3.34 13.70
CA TYR A 64 2.34 3.25 15.11
C TYR A 64 0.95 2.64 15.30
N MET A 65 0.88 1.62 16.15
CA MET A 65 -0.36 0.93 16.52
C MET A 65 -1.10 1.76 17.59
N ALA A 66 -2.04 2.60 17.16
CA ALA A 66 -2.68 3.57 18.03
C ALA A 66 -3.75 2.95 18.94
N ASP A 67 -4.57 2.04 18.40
CA ASP A 67 -5.59 1.34 19.17
C ASP A 67 -5.97 0.02 18.50
N LEU A 68 -5.54 -1.10 19.10
CA LEU A 68 -6.01 -2.45 18.76
C LEU A 68 -6.72 -3.13 19.93
N ASP A 69 -6.36 -2.80 21.17
CA ASP A 69 -6.82 -3.54 22.35
C ASP A 69 -8.21 -3.10 22.82
N SER A 70 -8.63 -1.86 22.51
CA SER A 70 -9.97 -1.38 22.88
C SER A 70 -11.08 -1.98 22.00
N VAL A 71 -10.73 -2.52 20.82
CA VAL A 71 -11.67 -3.00 19.81
C VAL A 71 -11.64 -4.54 19.75
N PRO A 72 -12.70 -5.22 20.23
CA PRO A 72 -12.74 -6.67 20.24
C PRO A 72 -12.59 -7.29 18.85
N GLU A 73 -11.68 -8.26 18.76
CA GLU A 73 -11.38 -9.05 17.56
C GLU A 73 -10.98 -8.21 16.33
N CYS A 74 -10.49 -6.99 16.53
CA CYS A 74 -9.94 -6.20 15.44
C CYS A 74 -8.67 -6.85 14.88
N ALA A 75 -8.29 -6.46 13.67
CA ALA A 75 -7.04 -6.89 13.08
C ALA A 75 -6.55 -5.87 12.04
N VAL A 76 -5.23 -5.80 11.92
CA VAL A 76 -4.56 -4.94 10.95
C VAL A 76 -3.65 -5.81 10.11
N ARG A 77 -3.55 -5.52 8.80
CA ARG A 77 -2.46 -6.00 7.96
C ARG A 77 -1.74 -4.83 7.33
N LEU A 78 -0.46 -4.74 7.60
CA LEU A 78 0.46 -3.73 7.08
C LEU A 78 1.30 -4.35 5.97
N GLY A 79 1.60 -3.62 4.91
CA GLY A 79 2.43 -4.16 3.85
C GLY A 79 2.52 -3.27 2.63
N TRP A 80 2.80 -3.91 1.51
CA TRP A 80 2.99 -3.23 0.23
C TRP A 80 1.97 -3.76 -0.78
N SER A 81 1.37 -2.86 -1.55
CA SER A 81 0.36 -3.19 -2.56
C SER A 81 0.64 -2.45 -3.86
N GLN A 82 0.50 -3.12 -5.00
CA GLN A 82 0.47 -2.44 -6.31
C GLN A 82 -0.88 -1.73 -6.52
N SER A 83 -0.93 -0.82 -7.48
CA SER A 83 -2.10 0.07 -7.70
C SER A 83 -3.40 -0.68 -8.00
N LEU A 84 -3.33 -1.84 -8.66
CA LEU A 84 -4.49 -2.64 -9.01
C LEU A 84 -4.99 -3.55 -7.87
N GLY A 85 -4.35 -3.51 -6.69
CA GLY A 85 -4.83 -4.27 -5.53
C GLY A 85 -6.20 -3.79 -5.07
N ASN A 86 -7.11 -4.72 -4.75
CA ASN A 86 -8.50 -4.38 -4.42
C ASN A 86 -8.60 -3.67 -3.06
N LEU A 87 -9.02 -2.40 -3.06
CA LEU A 87 -9.15 -1.60 -1.84
C LEU A 87 -10.23 -2.11 -0.87
N GLN A 88 -11.21 -2.87 -1.34
CA GLN A 88 -12.25 -3.50 -0.52
C GLN A 88 -11.80 -4.84 0.10
N ALA A 89 -10.55 -5.23 -0.15
CA ALA A 89 -9.95 -6.45 0.35
C ALA A 89 -8.82 -6.17 1.35
N PRO A 90 -8.44 -7.14 2.20
CA PRO A 90 -7.23 -7.03 3.00
C PRO A 90 -5.97 -7.05 2.12
N CYS A 91 -4.94 -6.32 2.54
CA CYS A 91 -3.62 -6.43 1.94
C CYS A 91 -3.11 -7.88 2.05
N GLY A 92 -2.58 -8.43 0.96
CA GLY A 92 -2.17 -9.83 0.83
C GLY A 92 -3.29 -10.79 0.39
N LEU A 93 -4.45 -10.29 -0.10
CA LEU A 93 -5.50 -11.13 -0.68
C LEU A 93 -5.07 -11.70 -2.05
N ASP A 94 -4.50 -10.86 -2.90
CA ASP A 94 -4.21 -11.10 -4.32
C ASP A 94 -2.71 -11.34 -4.57
N LYS A 95 -2.31 -11.41 -5.85
CA LYS A 95 -0.90 -11.46 -6.26
C LYS A 95 -0.19 -10.11 -6.16
N LEU A 96 -0.94 -9.04 -5.99
CA LEU A 96 -0.45 -7.67 -6.11
C LEU A 96 -0.01 -7.08 -4.78
N SER A 97 -0.21 -7.82 -3.68
CA SER A 97 0.05 -7.32 -2.34
C SER A 97 0.69 -8.37 -1.43
N TYR A 98 1.49 -7.88 -0.49
CA TYR A 98 2.22 -8.67 0.51
C TYR A 98 2.06 -7.99 1.86
N SER A 99 1.67 -8.73 2.89
CA SER A 99 1.35 -8.10 4.18
C SER A 99 1.76 -8.91 5.40
N TRP A 100 1.73 -8.25 6.55
CA TRP A 100 2.01 -8.77 7.88
C TRP A 100 0.87 -8.38 8.83
N ARG A 101 0.25 -9.39 9.46
CA ARG A 101 -0.98 -9.26 10.25
C ARG A 101 -0.70 -9.17 11.75
N SER A 102 -1.47 -8.31 12.44
CA SER A 102 -1.40 -8.11 13.89
C SER A 102 -1.60 -9.39 14.68
N ARG A 103 -2.69 -10.11 14.36
CA ARG A 103 -3.03 -11.37 15.02
C ARG A 103 -2.10 -12.49 14.57
N PHE A 104 -1.45 -13.11 15.54
CA PHE A 104 -0.53 -14.25 15.38
C PHE A 104 0.72 -13.97 14.54
N GLY A 105 1.02 -12.69 14.26
CA GLY A 105 2.23 -12.26 13.54
C GLY A 105 2.42 -12.96 12.20
N THR A 106 1.32 -13.23 11.47
CA THR A 106 1.36 -14.01 10.23
C THR A 106 1.55 -13.11 9.01
N LYS A 107 2.35 -13.56 8.04
CA LYS A 107 2.47 -12.91 6.73
C LYS A 107 1.48 -13.48 5.72
N PHE A 108 0.94 -12.63 4.85
CA PHE A 108 -0.06 -12.99 3.84
C PHE A 108 0.35 -12.55 2.43
N HIS A 109 0.09 -13.42 1.48
CA HIS A 109 0.14 -13.18 0.04
C HIS A 109 -0.78 -14.19 -0.64
N GLN A 110 -1.54 -13.79 -1.67
CA GLN A 110 -2.54 -14.65 -2.34
C GLN A 110 -3.52 -15.32 -1.35
N SER A 111 -3.90 -14.62 -0.28
CA SER A 111 -4.75 -15.14 0.80
C SER A 111 -4.14 -16.30 1.61
N ARG A 112 -2.86 -16.63 1.41
CA ARG A 112 -2.16 -17.70 2.12
C ARG A 112 -1.37 -17.12 3.29
N GLY A 113 -1.87 -17.35 4.49
CA GLY A 113 -1.22 -16.95 5.73
C GLY A 113 -0.14 -17.95 6.15
N LYS A 114 1.02 -17.46 6.56
CA LYS A 114 2.09 -18.26 7.18
C LYS A 114 2.54 -17.61 8.47
N HIS A 115 2.83 -18.40 9.50
CA HIS A 115 3.47 -17.87 10.70
C HIS A 115 4.83 -17.26 10.34
N TYR A 116 5.17 -16.17 11.01
CA TYR A 116 6.34 -15.37 10.66
C TYR A 116 6.96 -14.68 11.88
N SER A 117 6.15 -14.25 12.84
CA SER A 117 6.59 -13.53 14.04
C SER A 117 5.55 -13.66 15.14
N GLU A 118 5.81 -13.06 16.30
CA GLU A 118 4.80 -12.84 17.32
C GLU A 118 3.78 -11.78 16.90
N SER A 119 2.64 -11.73 17.58
CA SER A 119 1.67 -10.65 17.38
C SER A 119 2.22 -9.29 17.79
N TYR A 120 1.65 -8.25 17.21
CA TYR A 120 1.84 -6.87 17.64
C TYR A 120 0.55 -6.29 18.21
N ALA A 121 0.69 -5.33 19.13
CA ALA A 121 -0.38 -4.78 19.96
C ALA A 121 -0.36 -3.24 19.97
N THR A 122 -1.29 -2.63 20.69
CA THR A 122 -1.31 -1.18 20.88
C THR A 122 0.01 -0.69 21.47
N GLY A 123 0.51 0.44 20.97
CA GLY A 123 1.78 1.02 21.39
C GLY A 123 3.01 0.56 20.60
N ASP A 124 2.91 -0.54 19.84
CA ASP A 124 4.02 -0.98 18.99
C ASP A 124 4.26 0.00 17.82
N THR A 125 5.53 0.23 17.49
CA THR A 125 5.97 0.89 16.26
C THR A 125 6.51 -0.15 15.30
N LEU A 126 5.87 -0.29 14.14
CA LEU A 126 6.18 -1.32 13.16
C LEU A 126 6.84 -0.71 11.94
N GLY A 127 8.02 -1.20 11.60
CA GLY A 127 8.79 -0.78 10.42
C GLY A 127 8.60 -1.75 9.27
N LEU A 128 8.50 -1.20 8.05
CA LEU A 128 8.29 -1.97 6.82
C LEU A 128 9.31 -1.51 5.78
N LEU A 129 10.28 -2.37 5.50
CA LEU A 129 11.29 -2.17 4.47
C LEU A 129 10.88 -2.89 3.19
N ILE A 130 11.10 -2.24 2.05
CA ILE A 130 11.06 -2.87 0.73
C ILE A 130 12.36 -2.56 0.00
N HIS A 131 12.93 -3.58 -0.63
CA HIS A 131 14.05 -3.43 -1.54
C HIS A 131 13.62 -3.91 -2.93
N LEU A 132 13.78 -3.03 -3.92
CA LEU A 132 13.47 -3.27 -5.32
C LEU A 132 14.74 -3.02 -6.14
N PRO A 133 15.41 -4.06 -6.66
CA PRO A 133 16.62 -3.87 -7.43
C PRO A 133 16.36 -3.08 -8.72
N ASN A 134 17.32 -2.24 -9.11
CA ASN A 134 17.24 -1.49 -10.36
C ASN A 134 17.17 -2.44 -11.56
N GLN A 135 16.07 -2.41 -12.29
CA GLN A 135 15.96 -3.16 -13.54
C GLN A 135 16.66 -2.36 -14.65
N LYS A 136 17.77 -2.91 -15.18
CA LYS A 136 18.54 -2.29 -16.29
C LYS A 136 17.70 -2.03 -17.56
N THR A 137 16.53 -2.67 -17.68
CA THR A 137 15.66 -2.65 -18.85
C THR A 137 14.42 -1.75 -18.72
N GLN A 138 14.15 -1.13 -17.56
CA GLN A 138 13.08 -0.13 -17.46
C GLN A 138 13.56 1.22 -17.99
N THR A 139 13.35 1.46 -19.29
CA THR A 139 13.65 2.75 -19.96
C THR A 139 12.74 3.90 -19.51
N SER A 140 11.67 3.61 -18.74
CA SER A 140 10.79 4.60 -18.14
C SER A 140 10.59 4.29 -16.66
N LYS A 141 11.26 5.05 -15.78
CA LYS A 141 11.02 5.03 -14.32
C LYS A 141 9.65 5.59 -13.92
N LEU A 142 8.99 6.26 -14.86
CA LEU A 142 7.68 6.85 -14.67
C LEU A 142 6.61 5.90 -15.19
N PRO A 143 5.48 5.75 -14.47
CA PRO A 143 4.34 5.04 -15.04
C PRO A 143 3.91 5.72 -16.35
N PRO A 144 3.33 4.97 -17.31
CA PRO A 144 2.83 5.55 -18.54
C PRO A 144 1.88 6.72 -18.22
N THR A 145 2.21 7.91 -18.70
CA THR A 145 1.36 9.11 -18.50
C THR A 145 0.16 9.15 -19.44
N HIS A 146 0.09 8.22 -20.42
CA HIS A 146 -1.04 8.09 -21.32
C HIS A 146 -2.18 7.36 -20.61
N LYS A 147 -3.31 8.06 -20.40
CA LYS A 147 -4.51 7.48 -19.80
C LYS A 147 -5.56 7.23 -20.88
N ASP A 148 -5.51 6.06 -21.53
CA ASP A 148 -6.60 5.54 -22.37
C ASP A 148 -7.73 4.94 -21.51
N LYS A 149 -8.13 5.65 -20.45
CA LYS A 149 -9.20 5.21 -19.56
C LYS A 149 -10.43 6.07 -19.81
N ALA A 150 -11.60 5.43 -19.87
CA ALA A 150 -12.87 6.13 -19.99
C ALA A 150 -13.04 7.08 -18.81
N LEU A 151 -13.33 8.34 -19.10
CA LEU A 151 -13.53 9.36 -18.07
C LEU A 151 -15.02 9.49 -17.76
N ILE A 152 -15.39 9.19 -16.52
CA ILE A 152 -16.76 9.32 -16.03
C ILE A 152 -16.90 10.58 -15.17
N LYS A 153 -18.02 11.29 -15.31
CA LYS A 153 -18.35 12.43 -14.44
C LYS A 153 -19.31 11.96 -13.35
N PHE A 154 -18.88 11.99 -12.10
CA PHE A 154 -19.71 11.63 -10.94
C PHE A 154 -19.67 12.74 -9.88
N LYS A 155 -20.85 13.21 -9.45
CA LYS A 155 -20.98 14.31 -8.46
C LYS A 155 -20.10 15.54 -8.76
N ASN A 156 -20.04 15.94 -10.03
CA ASN A 156 -19.19 17.04 -10.56
C ASN A 156 -17.68 16.82 -10.54
N TYR A 157 -17.20 15.63 -10.20
CA TYR A 157 -15.79 15.23 -10.34
C TYR A 157 -15.62 14.26 -11.51
N PHE A 158 -14.43 14.26 -12.11
CA PHE A 158 -14.05 13.36 -13.19
C PHE A 158 -13.21 12.20 -12.63
N TYR A 159 -13.57 10.96 -12.98
CA TYR A 159 -12.88 9.73 -12.57
C TYR A 159 -12.51 8.92 -13.81
N PHE A 160 -11.45 8.14 -13.71
CA PHE A 160 -11.12 7.13 -14.71
C PHE A 160 -11.75 5.79 -14.32
N GLU A 161 -12.39 5.13 -15.25
CA GLU A 161 -12.95 3.78 -15.04
C GLU A 161 -11.83 2.73 -15.03
N GLU A 162 -11.91 1.79 -14.10
CA GLU A 162 -11.07 0.59 -14.02
C GLU A 162 -11.98 -0.63 -14.06
N ARG A 163 -11.69 -1.61 -14.94
CA ARG A 163 -12.51 -2.82 -15.14
C ARG A 163 -11.81 -4.05 -14.58
N ASP A 164 -12.55 -4.95 -13.94
CA ASP A 164 -12.00 -6.17 -13.31
C ASP A 164 -11.24 -7.07 -14.29
N GLU A 165 -11.68 -7.19 -15.54
CA GLU A 165 -11.00 -7.93 -16.62
C GLU A 165 -9.54 -7.48 -16.80
N GLN A 166 -9.25 -6.19 -16.58
CA GLN A 166 -7.91 -5.63 -16.70
C GLN A 166 -6.98 -6.13 -15.58
N VAL A 167 -7.53 -6.42 -14.39
CA VAL A 167 -6.76 -6.95 -13.26
C VAL A 167 -6.35 -8.39 -13.55
N ASP A 168 -7.27 -9.22 -14.04
CA ASP A 168 -7.00 -10.62 -14.39
C ASP A 168 -5.97 -10.75 -15.52
N GLU A 169 -6.06 -9.90 -16.54
CA GLU A 169 -5.07 -9.83 -17.60
C GLU A 169 -3.72 -9.37 -17.09
N PHE A 170 -3.68 -8.33 -16.25
CA PHE A 170 -2.45 -7.83 -15.64
C PHE A 170 -1.76 -8.92 -14.79
N GLU A 171 -2.51 -9.67 -13.98
CA GLU A 171 -1.97 -10.75 -13.17
C GLU A 171 -1.24 -11.83 -13.99
N LYS A 172 -1.64 -12.08 -15.25
CA LYS A 172 -0.96 -13.02 -16.16
C LYS A 172 0.38 -12.48 -16.67
N THR A 173 0.54 -11.16 -16.68
CA THR A 173 1.78 -10.49 -17.11
C THR A 173 2.82 -10.36 -16.00
N LEU A 174 2.45 -10.63 -14.74
CA LEU A 174 3.36 -10.54 -13.60
C LEU A 174 4.61 -11.41 -13.79
N ARG A 175 5.76 -10.85 -13.44
CA ARG A 175 7.06 -11.52 -13.47
C ARG A 175 7.76 -11.30 -12.13
N PRO A 176 8.29 -12.35 -11.49
CA PRO A 176 9.12 -12.18 -10.31
C PRO A 176 10.28 -11.21 -10.58
N LEU A 177 10.67 -10.45 -9.57
CA LEU A 177 11.80 -9.54 -9.57
C LEU A 177 12.89 -10.13 -8.65
N PRO A 178 13.83 -10.92 -9.21
CA PRO A 178 14.86 -11.58 -8.42
C PRO A 178 15.66 -10.58 -7.59
N GLY A 179 15.91 -10.90 -6.33
CA GLY A 179 16.65 -10.05 -5.40
C GLY A 179 15.82 -8.94 -4.75
N SER A 180 14.54 -8.79 -5.11
CA SER A 180 13.62 -7.97 -4.31
C SER A 180 13.31 -8.63 -2.96
N LYS A 181 13.07 -7.82 -1.93
CA LYS A 181 12.68 -8.33 -0.61
C LYS A 181 11.81 -7.34 0.18
N ILE A 182 11.02 -7.88 1.10
CA ILE A 182 10.34 -7.15 2.16
C ILE A 182 10.82 -7.66 3.51
N GLU A 183 11.15 -6.75 4.41
CA GLU A 183 11.57 -7.03 5.78
C GLU A 183 10.73 -6.21 6.76
N PHE A 184 10.34 -6.84 7.87
CA PHE A 184 9.48 -6.22 8.89
C PHE A 184 10.24 -6.01 10.18
N PHE A 185 9.91 -4.96 10.91
CA PHE A 185 10.54 -4.56 12.16
C PHE A 185 9.46 -4.31 13.21
N LYS A 186 9.73 -4.70 14.45
CA LYS A 186 8.90 -4.39 15.63
C LYS A 186 9.76 -3.64 16.62
N ASN A 187 9.39 -2.40 16.92
CA ASN A 187 10.10 -1.52 17.85
C ASN A 187 11.61 -1.43 17.54
N GLY A 188 11.94 -1.28 16.25
CA GLY A 188 13.31 -1.22 15.74
C GLY A 188 14.01 -2.58 15.57
N VAL A 189 13.44 -3.68 16.06
CA VAL A 189 14.04 -5.03 15.96
C VAL A 189 13.52 -5.76 14.73
N THR A 190 14.43 -6.26 13.88
CA THR A 190 14.06 -7.07 12.71
C THR A 190 13.27 -8.32 13.11
N GLN A 191 12.21 -8.61 12.35
CA GLN A 191 11.43 -9.84 12.43
C GLN A 191 11.87 -10.84 11.34
N GLY A 192 12.97 -10.55 10.63
CA GLY A 192 13.52 -11.36 9.54
C GLY A 192 12.90 -11.04 8.18
N VAL A 193 13.29 -11.76 7.13
CA VAL A 193 12.76 -11.51 5.78
C VAL A 193 11.33 -12.04 5.64
N GLY A 194 10.40 -11.13 5.34
CA GLY A 194 9.01 -11.45 5.08
C GLY A 194 8.82 -12.12 3.72
N TRP A 195 9.34 -11.50 2.67
CA TRP A 195 9.18 -11.97 1.29
C TRP A 195 10.45 -11.73 0.49
N THR A 196 10.72 -12.60 -0.47
CA THR A 196 11.75 -12.44 -1.50
C THR A 196 11.13 -12.65 -2.87
N ASP A 197 11.79 -12.14 -3.90
CA ASP A 197 11.44 -12.37 -5.31
C ASP A 197 9.97 -12.04 -5.62
N MET A 198 9.51 -10.91 -5.06
CA MET A 198 8.20 -10.32 -5.30
C MET A 198 7.98 -10.06 -6.80
N TYR A 199 6.73 -9.91 -7.23
CA TYR A 199 6.48 -9.49 -8.60
C TYR A 199 7.00 -8.08 -8.89
N ALA A 200 7.53 -7.87 -10.09
CA ALA A 200 7.94 -6.55 -10.55
C ALA A 200 6.73 -5.61 -10.62
N GLY A 201 6.94 -4.34 -10.26
CA GLY A 201 5.89 -3.32 -10.28
C GLY A 201 6.21 -2.15 -9.37
N THR A 202 5.30 -1.17 -9.33
CA THR A 202 5.36 -0.08 -8.36
C THR A 202 4.54 -0.46 -7.14
N TYR A 203 5.15 -0.37 -5.96
CA TYR A 203 4.52 -0.71 -4.69
C TYR A 203 4.24 0.54 -3.87
N TYR A 204 3.07 0.57 -3.23
CA TYR A 204 2.65 1.62 -2.33
C TYR A 204 2.58 1.05 -0.91
N PRO A 205 3.01 1.81 0.12
CA PRO A 205 2.67 1.51 1.49
C PRO A 205 1.16 1.31 1.62
N ALA A 206 0.74 0.19 2.20
CA ALA A 206 -0.65 -0.23 2.23
C ALA A 206 -1.04 -0.69 3.64
N LEU A 207 -2.15 -0.14 4.12
CA LEU A 207 -2.72 -0.46 5.43
C LEU A 207 -4.11 -1.01 5.21
N SER A 208 -4.39 -2.20 5.73
CA SER A 208 -5.73 -2.76 5.74
C SER A 208 -6.21 -3.04 7.15
N LEU A 209 -7.42 -2.60 7.46
CA LEU A 209 -7.97 -2.59 8.81
C LEU A 209 -9.28 -3.35 8.84
N TYR A 210 -9.47 -4.14 9.89
CA TYR A 210 -10.68 -4.88 10.20
C TYR A 210 -11.23 -4.44 11.55
N ARG A 211 -12.52 -4.10 11.58
CA ARG A 211 -13.19 -3.41 12.70
C ARG A 211 -12.54 -2.05 12.96
N GLY A 212 -12.99 -1.34 13.99
CA GLY A 212 -12.54 0.01 14.34
C GLY A 212 -11.08 0.15 14.79
N ALA A 213 -10.18 -0.76 14.41
CA ALA A 213 -8.74 -0.64 14.68
C ALA A 213 -8.23 0.71 14.15
N THR A 214 -7.34 1.35 14.90
CA THR A 214 -6.75 2.63 14.51
C THR A 214 -5.23 2.53 14.48
N VAL A 215 -4.63 3.02 13.40
CA VAL A 215 -3.18 3.09 13.23
C VAL A 215 -2.77 4.45 12.71
N ARG A 216 -1.49 4.81 12.90
CA ARG A 216 -0.91 6.07 12.47
C ARG A 216 0.40 5.85 11.73
N THR A 217 0.54 6.33 10.50
CA THR A 217 1.85 6.41 9.83
C THR A 217 2.67 7.55 10.42
N ARG A 218 3.98 7.37 10.56
CA ARG A 218 4.86 8.50 10.91
C ARG A 218 5.16 9.36 9.68
N GLU A 219 5.32 10.66 9.89
CA GLU A 219 5.87 11.55 8.87
C GLU A 219 7.27 11.08 8.52
N GLY A 220 7.64 11.15 7.24
CA GLY A 220 8.92 10.67 6.74
C GLY A 220 10.08 11.34 7.49
N GLY A 221 10.69 10.60 8.41
CA GLY A 221 11.98 10.98 8.97
C GLY A 221 13.04 10.90 7.89
N GLU A 222 14.02 11.80 7.95
CA GLU A 222 15.28 11.60 7.23
C GLU A 222 15.90 10.29 7.71
N TYR A 223 16.07 9.31 6.82
CA TYR A 223 16.74 8.07 7.16
C TYR A 223 17.86 7.77 6.17
N SER A 224 19.07 8.04 6.63
CA SER A 224 20.33 7.53 6.10
C SER A 224 20.47 6.06 6.49
N TYR A 225 20.37 5.16 5.52
CA TYR A 225 20.83 3.79 5.67
C TYR A 225 22.36 3.82 5.66
N HIS A 226 22.99 3.59 6.81
CA HIS A 226 24.41 3.28 6.86
C HIS A 226 24.56 1.78 6.57
N GLU A 227 25.04 1.45 5.36
CA GLU A 227 25.67 0.16 5.14
C GLU A 227 26.91 0.09 6.04
N SER A 228 26.95 -0.90 6.94
CA SER A 228 28.17 -1.34 7.61
C SER A 228 29.05 -2.11 6.64
#